data_AF-A0A954LN68-F1
#
_entry.id   AF-A0A954LN68-F1
#
_cell.length_a   1.000
_cell.length_b   1.000
_cell.length_c   1.000
_cell.angle_alpha   90.00
_cell.angle_beta   90.00
_cell.angle_gamma   90.00
#
_symmetry.space_group_name_H-M   'P 1'
#
loop_
_entity.id
_entity.type
_entity.pdbx_description
1 polymer ?
#
loop_
_entity_poly.entity_id
_entity_poly.type
_entity_poly.pdbx_seq_one_letter_code
_entity_poly.pdbx_strand_id
1 'polypeptide(L)' 'MARLIISPSAQQDLSDIYDYIARDKPIAAGNWVAKIEEKCMLIAETPEFGERRPECRDS' A
#
# COMPACT_ATOMS: atom_id res chain seq x y z
N MET A 1 -6.09 -11.06 -13.61
CA MET A 1 -5.43 -9.77 -13.39
C MET A 1 -6.48 -8.70 -13.19
N ALA A 2 -6.70 -8.31 -11.94
CA ALA A 2 -7.51 -7.14 -11.60
C ALA A 2 -6.72 -5.85 -11.88
N ARG A 3 -7.41 -4.75 -12.14
CA ARG A 3 -6.77 -3.44 -12.25
C ARG A 3 -6.53 -2.89 -10.84
N LEU A 4 -5.27 -2.64 -10.51
CA LEU A 4 -4.90 -1.92 -9.29
C LEU A 4 -5.30 -0.44 -9.43
N ILE A 5 -6.06 0.08 -8.47
CA ILE A 5 -6.43 1.49 -8.39
C ILE A 5 -6.07 1.97 -6.98
N ILE A 6 -5.27 3.04 -6.90
CA ILE A 6 -4.89 3.69 -5.65
C ILE A 6 -5.80 4.92 -5.48
N SER A 7 -6.48 5.04 -4.35
CA SER A 7 -7.31 6.22 -4.06
C SER A 7 -6.43 7.43 -3.72
N PRO A 8 -6.92 8.66 -3.89
CA PRO A 8 -6.18 9.86 -3.48
C PRO A 8 -5.77 9.85 -2.00
N SER A 9 -6.63 9.33 -1.11
CA SER A 9 -6.31 9.19 0.31
C SER A 9 -5.18 8.20 0.55
N ALA A 10 -5.21 7.03 -0.12
CA ALA A 10 -4.15 6.05 -0.01
C ALA A 10 -2.81 6.59 -0.55
N GLN A 11 -2.85 7.40 -1.62
CA GLN A 11 -1.65 8.07 -2.12
C GLN A 11 -1.05 9.03 -1.08
N GLN A 12 -1.88 9.80 -0.38
CA GLN A 12 -1.43 10.67 0.70
C GLN A 12 -0.82 9.88 1.86
N ASP A 13 -1.48 8.78 2.27
CA ASP A 13 -0.96 7.92 3.34
C ASP A 13 0.43 7.35 3.00
N LEU A 14 0.64 6.94 1.74
CA LEU A 14 1.95 6.45 1.28
C LEU A 14 3.02 7.55 1.36
N SER A 15 2.68 8.78 0.96
CA SER A 15 3.58 9.93 1.05
C SER A 15 3.90 10.28 2.50
N ASP A 16 2.91 10.33 3.39
CA ASP A 16 3.08 10.68 4.79
C ASP A 16 3.96 9.65 5.52
N ILE A 17 3.77 8.36 5.24
CA ILE A 17 4.60 7.28 5.81
C ILE A 17 6.03 7.34 5.26
N TYR A 18 6.18 7.59 3.96
CA TYR A 18 7.50 7.77 3.36
C TYR A 18 8.26 8.92 4.03
N ASP A 19 7.64 10.09 4.14
CA ASP A 19 8.23 11.27 4.75
C ASP A 19 8.57 11.03 6.23
N TYR A 20 7.74 10.27 6.94
CA TYR A 20 8.02 9.89 8.32
C TYR A 20 9.29 9.03 8.43
N ILE A 21 9.43 7.99 7.60
CA ILE A 21 10.60 7.10 7.61
C ILE A 21 11.86 7.84 7.11
N ALA A 22 11.71 8.69 6.09
CA ALA A 22 12.81 9.38 5.44
C ALA A 22 13.54 10.37 6.35
N ARG A 23 12.88 10.86 7.41
CA ARG A 23 13.49 11.71 8.45
C ARG A 23 14.71 11.07 9.13
N ASP A 24 14.72 9.75 9.26
CA ASP A 24 15.81 8.99 9.91
C ASP A 24 16.55 8.10 8.90
N LYS A 25 15.83 7.46 7.99
CA LYS A 25 16.38 6.44 7.07
C LYS A 25 15.81 6.59 5.66
N PRO A 26 16.30 7.53 4.83
CA PRO A 26 15.77 7.78 3.49
C PRO A 26 15.84 6.56 2.56
N ILE A 27 16.91 5.77 2.65
CA ILE A 27 17.03 4.52 1.87
C ILE A 27 15.96 3.49 2.30
N ALA A 28 15.65 3.41 3.60
CA ALA A 28 14.62 2.51 4.09
C ALA A 28 13.21 2.96 3.66
N ALA A 29 12.98 4.26 3.52
CA ALA A 29 11.72 4.80 3.01
C ALA A 29 11.46 4.36 1.56
N GLY A 30 12.48 4.46 0.69
CA GLY A 30 12.39 3.94 -0.68
C GLY A 30 12.12 2.43 -0.74
N ASN A 31 12.84 1.66 0.08
CA ASN A 31 12.64 0.21 0.17
C ASN A 31 11.24 -0.16 0.71
N TRP A 32 10.65 0.67 1.57
CA TRP A 32 9.31 0.45 2.08
C TRP A 32 8.26 0.63 0.99
N VAL A 33 8.35 1.69 0.19
CA VAL A 33 7.43 1.94 -0.94
C VAL A 33 7.49 0.78 -1.94
N ALA A 34 8.69 0.35 -2.32
CA ALA A 34 8.87 -0.77 -3.26
C ALA A 34 8.18 -2.07 -2.78
N LYS A 35 8.25 -2.36 -1.47
CA LYS A 35 7.57 -3.53 -0.88
C LYS A 35 6.05 -3.40 -0.90
N ILE A 36 5.52 -2.18 -0.75
CA ILE A 36 4.08 -1.95 -0.85
C ILE A 36 3.62 -2.16 -2.30
N GLU A 37 4.34 -1.62 -3.26
CA GLU A 37 4.03 -1.81 -4.70
C GLU A 37 4.05 -3.28 -5.09
N GLU A 38 5.07 -4.03 -4.66
CA GLU A 38 5.18 -5.49 -4.89
C GLU A 38 3.96 -6.24 -4.34
N LYS A 39 3.54 -5.94 -3.11
CA LYS A 39 2.35 -6.56 -2.50
C LYS A 39 1.06 -6.19 -3.23
N CYS A 40 0.91 -4.93 -3.64
CA CYS A 40 -0.26 -4.47 -4.40
C CYS A 40 -0.35 -5.17 -5.76
N MET A 41 0.78 -5.38 -6.44
CA MET A 41 0.84 -6.17 -7.68
C MET A 41 0.43 -7.62 -7.44
N LEU A 42 0.93 -8.26 -6.37
CA LEU A 42 0.56 -9.64 -6.03
C LEU A 42 -0.95 -9.79 -5.78
N ILE A 43 -1.58 -8.84 -5.08
CA ILE A 43 -3.03 -8.82 -4.84
C ILE A 43 -3.79 -8.63 -6.17
N ALA A 44 -3.30 -7.77 -7.06
CA ALA A 44 -3.91 -7.55 -8.37
C ALA A 44 -3.84 -8.82 -9.26
N GLU A 45 -2.76 -9.59 -9.13
CA GLU A 45 -2.60 -10.89 -9.80
C GLU A 45 -3.48 -11.98 -9.18
N THR A 46 -3.64 -11.96 -7.85
CA THR A 46 -4.43 -12.95 -7.07
C THR A 46 -5.51 -12.27 -6.22
N PRO A 47 -6.66 -11.88 -6.80
CA PRO A 47 -7.67 -11.06 -6.11
C PRO A 47 -8.31 -11.71 -4.87
N GLU A 48 -8.28 -13.03 -4.76
CA GLU A 48 -8.80 -13.79 -3.61
C GLU A 48 -7.77 -13.95 -2.48
N PHE A 49 -6.57 -13.38 -2.62
CA PHE A 49 -5.53 -13.46 -1.60
C PHE A 49 -5.85 -12.63 -0.35
N GLY A 50 -6.70 -11.61 -0.48
CA GLY A 50 -7.16 -10.79 0.64
C GLY A 50 -8.20 -11.52 1.48
N GLU A 51 -7.96 -11.65 2.78
CA GLU A 51 -8.98 -12.07 3.73
C GLU A 51 -10.06 -10.98 3.81
N ARG A 52 -11.34 -11.36 3.65
CA ARG A 52 -12.43 -10.41 3.88
C ARG A 52 -12.47 -10.06 5.36
N ARG A 53 -12.29 -8.78 5.66
CA ARG A 53 -12.41 -8.21 7.00
C ARG A 53 -13.74 -7.46 7.10
N PRO A 54 -14.84 -8.12 7.52
CA PRO A 54 -16.16 -7.51 7.59
C PRO A 54 -16.24 -6.34 8.59
N GLU A 55 -15.31 -6.25 9.54
CA GLU A 55 -15.14 -5.10 10.43
C GLU A 55 -14.62 -3.85 9.72
N CYS A 56 -14.02 -4.00 8.53
CA CYS A 56 -13.66 -2.88 7.66
C CYS A 56 -14.82 -2.48 6.73
N ARG A 57 -15.98 -3.16 6.82
CA ARG A 57 -17.19 -2.73 6.15
C ARG A 57 -17.88 -1.70 7.01
N ASP A 58 -18.12 -0.54 6.40
CA ASP A 58 -18.98 0.54 6.85
C ASP A 58 -18.34 1.60 7.77
N SER A 59 -17.98 2.73 7.15
CA SER A 59 -18.17 4.10 7.63
C SER A 59 -18.41 5.00 6.43
#